data_AF-A0A538I995-F1
#
_entry.id   AF-A0A538I995-F1
#
_cell.length_a   1.000
_cell.length_b   1.000
_cell.length_c   1.000
_cell.angle_alpha   90.00
_cell.angle_beta   90.00
_cell.angle_gamma   90.00
#
_symmetry.space_group_name_H-M   'P 1'
#
loop_
_entity.id
_entity.type
_entity.pdbx_description
1 polymer ?
#
loop_
_entity_poly.entity_id
_entity_poly.type
_entity_poly.pdbx_seq_one_letter_code
_entity_poly.pdbx_strand_id
1 'polypeptide(L)'
;MPDVAALTDELAASTSRRGFLARVSRMLALAAGADAVSALVKPGEADAFHFCGHIYTTDSCPHPTGLPRVDAGGFPLRAADGHPVDDLGRAVNANGQPVDGNGRVMLDPDGRPLPSAPRTQVCQHGVAARLNRPTHIDGAWYRCCGGHIRKLIDCCAYTRQRINGDAALTGYCYAGRHVYCVMYYDTKIPC
;
A
#
# COMPACT_ATOMS: atom_id res chain seq x y z
N MET A 1 -33.12 42.80 -36.04
CA MET A 1 -34.10 41.77 -35.60
C MET A 1 -33.28 40.56 -35.18
N PRO A 2 -33.31 40.13 -33.90
CA PRO A 2 -32.55 38.95 -33.47
C PRO A 2 -33.09 37.69 -34.15
N ASP A 3 -32.17 36.78 -34.49
CA ASP A 3 -32.40 35.57 -35.28
C ASP A 3 -33.24 34.55 -34.50
N VAL A 4 -34.41 34.21 -35.03
CA VAL A 4 -35.37 33.28 -34.42
C VAL A 4 -34.75 31.89 -34.23
N ALA A 5 -33.78 31.51 -35.07
CA ALA A 5 -33.04 30.25 -34.94
C ALA A 5 -32.21 30.17 -33.66
N ALA A 6 -31.58 31.29 -33.27
CA ALA A 6 -30.78 31.36 -32.04
C ALA A 6 -31.66 31.20 -30.79
N LEU A 7 -32.86 31.77 -30.81
CA LEU A 7 -33.83 31.65 -29.71
C LEU A 7 -34.38 30.22 -29.57
N THR A 8 -34.55 29.50 -30.69
CA THR A 8 -35.01 28.10 -30.66
C THR A 8 -33.93 27.14 -30.17
N ASP A 9 -32.66 27.36 -30.52
CA ASP A 9 -31.54 26.56 -30.02
C ASP A 9 -31.30 26.79 -28.52
N GLU A 10 -31.46 28.04 -28.05
CA GLU A 10 -31.35 28.38 -26.64
C GLU A 10 -32.50 27.77 -25.82
N LEU A 11 -33.71 27.71 -26.39
CA LEU A 11 -34.86 27.06 -25.76
C LEU A 11 -34.74 25.52 -25.78
N ALA A 12 -34.22 24.93 -26.85
CA ALA A 12 -33.94 23.49 -26.94
C ALA A 12 -32.81 23.05 -25.98
N ALA A 13 -31.77 23.88 -25.84
CA ALA A 13 -30.74 23.73 -24.82
C ALA A 13 -31.31 23.89 -23.40
N SER A 14 -32.39 24.65 -23.22
CA SER A 14 -33.02 24.86 -21.90
C SER A 14 -34.02 23.77 -21.48
N THR A 15 -34.60 23.04 -22.43
CA THR A 15 -35.69 22.07 -22.19
C THR A 15 -35.31 20.61 -22.46
N SER A 16 -34.15 20.35 -23.07
CA SER A 16 -33.68 18.99 -23.31
C SER A 16 -33.10 18.33 -22.04
N ARG A 17 -33.23 17.00 -21.95
CA ARG A 17 -32.60 16.20 -20.87
C ARG A 17 -31.09 16.44 -20.75
N ARG A 18 -30.41 16.70 -21.87
CA ARG A 18 -28.97 17.03 -21.89
C ARG A 18 -28.70 18.43 -21.31
N GLY A 19 -29.56 19.40 -21.61
CA GLY A 19 -29.52 20.74 -21.02
C GLY A 19 -29.76 20.75 -19.52
N PHE A 20 -30.73 19.95 -19.06
CA PHE A 20 -30.97 19.75 -17.63
C PHE A 20 -29.78 19.09 -16.94
N LEU A 21 -29.21 18.02 -17.51
CA LEU A 21 -28.00 17.38 -16.99
C LEU A 21 -26.81 18.35 -16.96
N ALA A 22 -26.59 19.14 -18.00
CA ALA A 22 -25.53 20.13 -18.04
C ALA A 22 -25.69 21.19 -16.92
N ARG A 23 -26.92 21.62 -16.63
CA ARG A 23 -27.22 22.56 -15.54
C ARG A 23 -27.02 21.93 -14.16
N VAL A 24 -27.47 20.68 -13.97
CA VAL A 24 -27.27 19.94 -12.70
C VAL A 24 -25.79 19.65 -12.47
N SER A 25 -25.04 19.21 -13.48
CA SER A 25 -23.59 18.98 -13.38
C SER A 25 -22.83 20.27 -13.06
N ARG A 26 -23.22 21.39 -13.67
CA ARG A 26 -22.60 22.69 -13.41
C ARG A 26 -22.95 23.23 -12.02
N MET A 27 -24.14 22.96 -11.50
CA MET A 27 -24.51 23.30 -10.12
C MET A 27 -23.79 22.41 -9.10
N LEU A 28 -23.64 21.11 -9.36
CA LEU A 28 -22.82 20.22 -8.53
C LEU A 28 -21.36 20.69 -8.48
N ALA A 29 -20.80 21.11 -9.61
CA ALA A 29 -19.43 21.64 -9.68
C ALA A 29 -19.25 22.99 -8.95
N LEU A 30 -20.31 23.80 -8.83
CA LEU A 30 -20.27 25.07 -8.09
C LEU A 30 -20.57 24.92 -6.60
N ALA A 31 -21.40 23.95 -6.21
CA ALA A 31 -21.70 23.64 -4.82
C ALA A 31 -20.53 22.91 -4.13
N ALA A 32 -19.75 22.15 -4.90
CA ALA A 32 -18.45 21.66 -4.51
C ALA A 32 -17.44 22.82 -4.58
N GLY A 33 -17.39 23.65 -3.53
CA GLY A 33 -16.44 24.76 -3.41
C GLY A 33 -14.99 24.32 -3.65
N ALA A 34 -14.08 25.28 -3.83
CA ALA A 34 -12.67 25.06 -4.23
C ALA A 34 -11.85 24.09 -3.34
N ASP A 35 -12.39 23.63 -2.21
CA ASP A 35 -11.85 22.56 -1.36
C ASP A 35 -12.28 21.13 -1.75
N ALA A 36 -13.14 20.97 -2.76
CA ALA A 36 -13.63 19.67 -3.23
C ALA A 36 -12.86 19.11 -4.44
N VAL A 37 -11.69 19.69 -4.76
CA VAL A 37 -10.81 19.24 -5.86
C VAL A 37 -9.55 18.50 -5.34
N SER A 38 -9.45 18.27 -4.03
CA SER A 38 -8.42 17.40 -3.43
C SER A 38 -9.15 16.26 -2.70
N ALA A 39 -9.19 15.02 -3.14
CA ALA A 39 -8.30 14.32 -4.04
C ALA A 39 -9.11 13.42 -4.98
N LEU A 40 -9.10 13.78 -6.26
CA LEU A 40 -9.24 12.81 -7.34
C LEU A 40 -7.96 11.98 -7.32
N VAL A 41 -7.88 11.11 -6.33
CA VAL A 41 -6.84 10.13 -6.22
C VAL A 41 -6.93 9.28 -7.47
N LYS A 42 -5.88 9.29 -8.31
CA LYS A 42 -5.85 8.41 -9.49
C LYS A 42 -6.13 6.98 -9.01
N PRO A 43 -6.83 6.13 -9.79
CA PRO A 43 -6.85 4.69 -9.52
C PRO A 43 -5.39 4.20 -9.49
N GLY A 44 -4.82 4.08 -8.29
CA GLY A 44 -3.38 3.91 -8.08
C GLY A 44 -2.78 4.74 -6.93
N GLU A 45 -3.49 5.72 -6.36
CA GLU A 45 -3.02 6.52 -5.22
C GLU A 45 -3.95 6.43 -3.99
N ALA A 46 -5.03 5.64 -4.07
CA ALA A 46 -6.01 5.46 -2.98
C ALA A 46 -5.54 4.32 -2.10
N ASP A 47 -4.34 4.46 -1.57
CA ASP A 47 -3.66 3.45 -0.79
C ASP A 47 -4.09 3.53 0.67
N ALA A 48 -5.33 3.13 0.95
CA ALA A 48 -5.39 2.04 1.90
C ALA A 48 -4.73 0.87 1.15
N PHE A 49 -3.50 0.51 1.49
CA PHE A 49 -2.66 -0.48 0.79
C PHE A 49 -3.27 -1.90 0.87
N HIS A 50 -4.48 -2.03 0.34
CA HIS A 50 -5.31 -3.21 0.26
C HIS A 50 -4.78 -4.06 -0.87
N PHE A 51 -3.64 -4.72 -0.61
CA PHE A 51 -3.02 -5.79 -1.40
C PHE A 51 -3.90 -6.28 -2.56
N CYS A 52 -3.80 -5.66 -3.74
CA CYS A 52 -4.40 -6.22 -4.95
C CYS A 52 -5.87 -6.67 -4.76
N GLY A 53 -6.74 -5.72 -4.39
CA GLY A 53 -8.17 -5.96 -4.18
C GLY A 53 -8.54 -6.38 -2.76
N HIS A 54 -7.68 -6.12 -1.77
CA HIS A 54 -7.94 -6.50 -0.39
C HIS A 54 -8.85 -5.51 0.38
N ILE A 55 -10.08 -5.27 -0.08
CA ILE A 55 -10.98 -4.28 0.55
C ILE A 55 -11.53 -4.66 1.95
N TYR A 56 -11.28 -5.87 2.47
CA TYR A 56 -11.94 -6.38 3.70
C TYR A 56 -11.04 -6.96 4.83
N THR A 57 -9.71 -6.76 4.87
CA THR A 57 -8.90 -7.37 5.95
C THR A 57 -7.85 -6.49 6.58
N THR A 58 -7.43 -6.94 7.77
CA THR A 58 -6.19 -6.69 8.51
C THR A 58 -5.19 -5.81 7.78
N ASP A 59 -4.82 -4.71 8.41
CA ASP A 59 -3.85 -3.76 7.88
C ASP A 59 -2.42 -4.35 7.79
N SER A 60 -1.59 -3.67 7.01
CA SER A 60 -0.21 -4.03 6.69
C SER A 60 0.67 -4.08 7.95
N CYS A 61 1.61 -5.03 8.00
CA CYS A 61 2.63 -5.01 9.04
C CYS A 61 3.51 -3.76 8.90
N PRO A 62 4.00 -3.18 10.02
CA PRO A 62 4.84 -1.99 9.95
C PRO A 62 6.15 -2.31 9.22
N HIS A 63 6.48 -1.48 8.22
CA HIS A 63 7.60 -1.70 7.32
C HIS A 63 8.43 -0.42 7.15
N PRO A 64 9.77 -0.50 7.02
CA PRO A 64 10.61 0.70 6.88
C PRO A 64 10.29 1.60 5.69
N THR A 65 9.68 1.04 4.64
CA THR A 65 9.29 1.76 3.40
C THR A 65 7.78 1.90 3.24
N GLY A 66 7.00 1.69 4.30
CA GLY A 66 5.53 1.74 4.29
C GLY A 66 4.88 0.44 3.79
N LEU A 67 5.20 0.03 2.56
CA LEU A 67 4.66 -1.21 1.96
C LEU A 67 5.39 -2.47 2.45
N PRO A 68 4.70 -3.48 3.03
CA PRO A 68 5.34 -4.62 3.69
C PRO A 68 5.78 -5.72 2.72
N ARG A 69 6.60 -5.37 1.72
CA ARG A 69 7.22 -6.35 0.82
C ARG A 69 8.39 -7.01 1.55
N VAL A 70 8.39 -8.34 1.56
CA VAL A 70 9.47 -9.11 2.17
C VAL A 70 10.08 -10.09 1.17
N ASP A 71 11.31 -10.53 1.44
CA ASP A 71 11.90 -11.70 0.80
C ASP A 71 11.38 -13.01 1.43
N ALA A 72 11.86 -14.15 0.93
CA ALA A 72 11.46 -15.46 1.42
C ALA A 72 11.84 -15.69 2.90
N GLY A 73 12.82 -14.94 3.43
CA GLY A 73 13.23 -14.98 4.84
C GLY A 73 12.46 -14.00 5.73
N GLY A 74 11.52 -13.22 5.19
CA GLY A 74 10.77 -12.22 5.94
C GLY A 74 11.53 -10.91 6.18
N PHE A 75 12.67 -10.69 5.51
CA PHE A 75 13.39 -9.43 5.61
C PHE A 75 12.82 -8.38 4.64
N PRO A 76 12.90 -7.09 5.00
CA PRO A 76 12.26 -6.04 4.24
C PRO A 76 12.92 -5.84 2.87
N LEU A 77 12.07 -5.61 1.88
CA LEU A 77 12.43 -5.20 0.52
C LEU A 77 11.71 -3.90 0.16
N ARG A 78 12.33 -3.07 -0.66
CA ARG A 78 11.66 -1.92 -1.26
C ARG A 78 10.56 -2.40 -2.21
N ALA A 79 9.34 -1.90 -2.04
CA ALA A 79 8.19 -2.37 -2.79
C ALA A 79 8.33 -2.19 -4.31
N ALA A 80 8.87 -1.04 -4.73
CA ALA A 80 8.98 -0.63 -6.14
C ALA A 80 9.82 -1.58 -7.00
N ASP A 81 10.96 -2.06 -6.49
CA ASP A 81 11.95 -2.82 -7.27
C ASP A 81 12.38 -4.13 -6.60
N GLY A 82 12.09 -4.31 -5.32
CA GLY A 82 12.50 -5.49 -4.56
C GLY A 82 13.92 -5.40 -4.03
N HIS A 83 14.53 -4.23 -4.02
CA HIS A 83 15.88 -4.07 -3.47
C HIS A 83 15.87 -4.32 -1.96
N PRO A 84 16.84 -5.04 -1.39
CA PRO A 84 17.00 -5.14 0.05
C PRO A 84 17.10 -3.77 0.70
N VAL A 85 16.40 -3.57 1.81
CA VAL A 85 16.49 -2.34 2.61
C VAL A 85 16.84 -2.64 4.06
N ASP A 86 17.48 -1.68 4.72
CA ASP A 86 17.73 -1.70 6.17
C ASP A 86 16.51 -1.26 6.99
N ASP A 87 16.65 -1.29 8.31
CA ASP A 87 15.59 -0.90 9.26
C ASP A 87 15.17 0.58 9.15
N LEU A 88 15.96 1.41 8.45
CA LEU A 88 15.66 2.81 8.15
C LEU A 88 15.09 3.00 6.73
N GLY A 89 14.95 1.92 5.95
CA GLY A 89 14.42 1.94 4.60
C GLY A 89 15.45 2.33 3.52
N ARG A 90 16.74 2.41 3.86
CA ARG A 90 17.81 2.66 2.88
C ARG A 90 18.11 1.37 2.12
N ALA A 91 18.32 1.48 0.82
CA ALA A 91 18.79 0.35 0.02
C ALA A 91 20.13 -0.16 0.54
N VAL A 92 20.33 -1.47 0.55
CA VAL A 92 21.61 -2.07 0.94
C VAL A 92 22.15 -3.03 -0.12
N ASN A 93 23.47 -3.10 -0.22
CA ASN A 93 24.15 -4.07 -1.07
C ASN A 93 24.23 -5.46 -0.41
N ALA A 94 24.87 -6.42 -1.09
CA ALA A 94 25.06 -7.79 -0.59
C ALA A 94 25.86 -7.88 0.72
N ASN A 95 26.69 -6.88 1.03
CA ASN A 95 27.46 -6.78 2.28
C ASN A 95 26.65 -6.09 3.41
N GLY A 96 25.39 -5.74 3.15
CA GLY A 96 24.53 -5.00 4.06
C GLY A 96 24.86 -3.51 4.20
N GLN A 97 25.75 -2.96 3.37
CA GLN A 97 26.10 -1.54 3.44
C GLN A 97 25.03 -0.69 2.75
N PRO A 98 24.62 0.44 3.34
CA PRO A 98 23.71 1.38 2.69
C PRO A 98 24.27 1.90 1.36
N VAL A 99 23.41 1.97 0.35
CA VAL A 99 23.74 2.47 -0.98
C VAL A 99 22.80 3.58 -1.44
N ASP A 100 23.31 4.48 -2.28
CA ASP A 100 22.54 5.55 -2.92
C ASP A 100 21.68 5.02 -4.08
N GLY A 101 20.98 5.93 -4.77
CA GLY A 101 20.15 5.58 -5.93
C GLY A 101 20.92 4.98 -7.13
N ASN A 102 22.24 5.14 -7.17
CA ASN A 102 23.12 4.57 -8.19
C ASN A 102 23.78 3.26 -7.71
N GLY A 103 23.49 2.78 -6.51
CA GLY A 103 24.11 1.60 -5.91
C GLY A 103 25.51 1.84 -5.34
N ARG A 104 25.96 3.10 -5.23
CA ARG A 104 27.25 3.42 -4.59
C ARG A 104 27.10 3.41 -3.08
N VAL A 105 28.10 2.88 -2.37
CA VAL A 105 28.11 2.87 -0.90
C VAL A 105 28.01 4.31 -0.39
N MET A 106 27.05 4.53 0.50
CA MET A 106 26.86 5.82 1.16
C MET A 106 28.06 6.09 2.06
N LEU A 107 28.50 7.35 2.07
CA LEU A 107 29.60 7.80 2.90
C LEU A 107 29.09 8.62 4.08
N ASP A 108 29.84 8.61 5.17
CA ASP A 108 29.68 9.56 6.26
C ASP A 108 30.20 10.97 5.85
N PRO A 109 30.00 12.00 6.69
CA PRO A 109 30.49 13.34 6.40
C PRO A 109 32.02 13.45 6.22
N ASP A 110 32.80 12.51 6.74
CA ASP A 110 34.26 12.45 6.63
C ASP A 110 34.72 11.68 5.37
N GLY A 111 33.78 11.22 4.53
CA GLY A 111 34.06 10.49 3.30
C GLY A 111 34.35 9.01 3.49
N ARG A 112 34.06 8.43 4.66
CA ARG A 112 34.25 7.00 4.93
C ARG A 112 32.99 6.21 4.63
N PRO A 113 33.08 4.96 4.15
CA PRO A 113 31.91 4.12 3.93
C PRO A 113 31.08 3.93 5.20
N LEU A 114 29.76 4.08 5.10
CA LEU A 114 28.87 3.71 6.18
C LEU A 114 29.03 2.22 6.52
N PRO A 115 28.96 1.86 7.82
CA PRO A 115 29.03 0.47 8.23
C PRO A 115 27.82 -0.31 7.71
N SER A 116 27.93 -1.65 7.78
CA SER A 116 26.80 -2.53 7.48
C SER A 116 25.59 -2.16 8.35
N ALA A 117 24.43 -1.98 7.72
CA ALA A 117 23.20 -1.60 8.37
C ALA A 117 22.32 -2.84 8.61
N PRO A 118 21.74 -2.97 9.82
CA PRO A 118 20.94 -4.13 10.16
C PRO A 118 19.62 -4.18 9.37
N ARG A 119 19.16 -5.42 9.17
CA ARG A 119 17.84 -5.73 8.61
C ARG A 119 17.13 -6.65 9.58
N THR A 120 15.95 -6.26 10.00
CA THR A 120 15.14 -7.00 10.95
C THR A 120 14.02 -7.74 10.23
N GLN A 121 13.83 -9.02 10.52
CA GLN A 121 12.68 -9.76 9.99
C GLN A 121 11.38 -9.08 10.45
N VAL A 122 10.52 -8.73 9.49
CA VAL A 122 9.39 -7.85 9.73
C VAL A 122 8.43 -8.45 10.75
N CYS A 123 8.02 -9.71 10.57
CA CYS A 123 7.10 -10.36 11.50
C CYS A 123 7.80 -10.80 12.79
N GLN A 124 8.75 -11.73 12.71
CA GLN A 124 9.31 -12.44 13.85
C GLN A 124 10.04 -11.55 14.86
N HIS A 125 10.58 -10.42 14.41
CA HIS A 125 11.35 -9.51 15.26
C HIS A 125 10.73 -8.11 15.29
N GLY A 126 10.43 -7.52 14.13
CA GLY A 126 9.91 -6.15 14.04
C GLY A 126 8.51 -5.99 14.65
N VAL A 127 7.58 -6.88 14.32
CA VAL A 127 6.23 -6.88 14.90
C VAL A 127 6.27 -7.43 16.32
N ALA A 128 7.06 -8.48 16.59
CA ALA A 128 7.17 -9.05 17.93
C ALA A 128 7.60 -8.02 18.98
N ALA A 129 8.60 -7.19 18.66
CA ALA A 129 9.06 -6.12 19.54
C ALA A 129 7.97 -5.06 19.78
N ARG A 130 7.25 -4.64 18.73
CA ARG A 130 6.17 -3.65 18.85
C ARG A 130 4.98 -4.15 19.64
N LEU A 131 4.59 -5.40 19.43
CA LEU A 131 3.49 -6.05 20.14
C LEU A 131 3.90 -6.49 21.56
N ASN A 132 5.20 -6.48 21.87
CA ASN A 132 5.80 -7.07 23.06
C ASN A 132 5.36 -8.53 23.29
N ARG A 133 5.28 -9.31 22.20
CA ARG A 133 4.85 -10.72 22.20
C ARG A 133 5.48 -11.49 21.05
N PRO A 134 5.70 -12.81 21.19
CA PRO A 134 6.11 -13.63 20.07
C PRO A 134 5.11 -13.57 18.91
N THR A 135 5.63 -13.47 17.70
CA THR A 135 4.86 -13.53 16.46
C THR A 135 5.48 -14.58 15.54
N HIS A 136 4.65 -15.11 14.65
CA HIS A 136 5.02 -16.18 13.74
C HIS A 136 4.45 -15.89 12.36
N ILE A 137 5.22 -16.22 11.33
CA ILE A 137 4.66 -16.32 9.99
C ILE A 137 3.89 -17.64 9.92
N ASP A 138 2.57 -17.58 9.89
CA ASP A 138 1.69 -18.74 9.72
C ASP A 138 0.52 -18.37 8.83
N GLY A 139 0.16 -19.21 7.86
CA GLY A 139 -0.90 -18.86 6.92
C GLY A 139 -0.36 -18.06 5.72
N ALA A 140 -0.84 -18.45 4.55
CA ALA A 140 -0.51 -17.76 3.31
C ALA A 140 -1.61 -18.00 2.29
N TRP A 141 -1.76 -17.03 1.40
CA TRP A 141 -2.71 -17.05 0.31
C TRP A 141 -2.15 -16.31 -0.89
N TYR A 142 -2.63 -16.68 -2.06
CA TYR A 142 -2.04 -16.29 -3.34
C TYR A 142 -3.07 -15.56 -4.19
N ARG A 143 -2.63 -14.49 -4.86
CA ARG A 143 -3.47 -13.73 -5.78
C ARG A 143 -2.66 -13.27 -7.00
N CYS A 144 -3.32 -13.16 -8.14
CA CYS A 144 -2.74 -12.60 -9.36
C CYS A 144 -2.77 -11.07 -9.30
N CYS A 145 -1.60 -10.43 -9.42
CA CYS A 145 -1.43 -9.01 -9.20
C CYS A 145 -0.39 -8.43 -10.14
N GLY A 146 -0.85 -7.64 -11.12
CA GLY A 146 0.02 -7.05 -12.14
C GLY A 146 0.73 -8.11 -12.98
N GLY A 147 0.01 -9.18 -13.37
CA GLY A 147 0.54 -10.28 -14.19
C GLY A 147 1.44 -11.28 -13.44
N HIS A 148 1.56 -11.15 -12.12
CA HIS A 148 2.34 -12.07 -11.29
C HIS A 148 1.60 -12.50 -10.04
N ILE A 149 1.82 -13.74 -9.63
CA ILE A 149 1.31 -14.28 -8.38
C ILE A 149 2.04 -13.60 -7.21
N ARG A 150 1.29 -12.98 -6.31
CA ARG A 150 1.76 -12.51 -5.01
C ARG A 150 1.29 -13.44 -3.92
N LYS A 151 2.20 -13.81 -3.03
CA LYS A 151 1.92 -14.53 -1.79
C LYS A 151 1.74 -13.51 -0.69
N LEU A 152 0.51 -13.36 -0.19
CA LEU A 152 0.27 -12.66 1.06
C LEU A 152 0.61 -13.61 2.21
N ILE A 153 1.24 -13.05 3.23
CA ILE A 153 1.82 -13.78 4.36
C ILE A 153 1.22 -13.20 5.63
N ASP A 154 0.58 -14.05 6.42
CA ASP A 154 -0.04 -13.64 7.68
C ASP A 154 1.01 -13.65 8.81
N CYS A 155 1.10 -12.52 9.52
CA CYS A 155 1.89 -12.42 10.75
C CYS A 155 0.96 -12.66 11.95
N CYS A 156 1.15 -13.79 12.60
CA CYS A 156 0.26 -14.35 13.58
C CYS A 156 0.77 -14.18 15.01
N ALA A 157 -0.14 -13.92 15.94
CA ALA A 157 0.17 -13.79 17.36
C ALA A 157 -0.99 -14.29 18.23
N TYR A 158 -0.70 -14.56 19.51
CA TYR A 158 -1.73 -14.79 20.52
C TYR A 158 -2.33 -13.46 20.98
N THR A 159 -3.23 -12.93 20.13
CA THR A 159 -3.96 -11.67 20.35
C THR A 159 -5.40 -11.85 19.89
N ARG A 160 -6.34 -11.09 20.49
CA ARG A 160 -7.73 -11.01 20.05
C ARG A 160 -8.01 -9.77 19.21
N GLN A 161 -7.02 -8.90 19.06
CA GLN A 161 -7.09 -7.65 18.31
C GLN A 161 -6.01 -7.62 17.23
N ARG A 162 -6.37 -7.13 16.05
CA ARG A 162 -5.49 -6.91 14.90
C ARG A 162 -4.78 -5.57 15.03
N ILE A 163 -3.81 -5.33 14.15
CA ILE A 163 -3.01 -4.11 14.15
C ILE A 163 -3.86 -2.83 13.93
N ASN A 164 -4.96 -2.93 13.19
CA ASN A 164 -5.90 -1.83 12.97
C ASN A 164 -6.98 -1.69 14.06
N GLY A 165 -6.92 -2.49 15.14
CA GLY A 165 -7.87 -2.46 16.26
C GLY A 165 -9.07 -3.39 16.13
N ASP A 166 -9.30 -4.00 14.97
CA ASP A 166 -10.41 -4.92 14.75
C ASP A 166 -10.24 -6.26 15.48
N ALA A 167 -11.33 -7.01 15.62
CA ALA A 167 -11.28 -8.39 16.11
C ALA A 167 -10.38 -9.29 15.24
N ALA A 168 -9.56 -10.11 15.89
CA ALA A 168 -8.60 -10.96 15.20
C ALA A 168 -9.25 -12.17 14.51
N LEU A 169 -8.74 -12.51 13.33
CA LEU A 169 -9.27 -13.60 12.50
C LEU A 169 -8.79 -14.96 13.01
N THR A 170 -9.70 -15.93 13.07
CA THR A 170 -9.41 -17.33 13.40
C THR A 170 -9.24 -18.18 12.13
N GLY A 171 -8.53 -19.30 12.24
CA GLY A 171 -8.45 -20.32 11.18
C GLY A 171 -7.28 -20.19 10.19
N TYR A 172 -6.67 -19.01 10.05
CA TYR A 172 -5.51 -18.80 9.17
C TYR A 172 -4.17 -19.13 9.86
N CYS A 173 -4.10 -18.93 11.17
CA CYS A 173 -2.91 -19.17 11.97
C CYS A 173 -3.03 -20.47 12.78
N TYR A 174 -1.91 -21.15 12.99
CA TYR A 174 -1.87 -22.41 13.71
C TYR A 174 -2.09 -22.24 15.23
N ALA A 175 -2.70 -23.25 15.86
CA ALA A 175 -2.83 -23.43 17.32
C ALA A 175 -3.38 -22.22 18.11
N GLY A 176 -4.48 -21.61 17.63
CA GLY A 176 -5.16 -20.54 18.38
C GLY A 176 -4.46 -19.18 18.31
N ARG A 177 -3.43 -19.04 17.47
CA ARG A 177 -2.96 -17.73 17.03
C ARG A 177 -3.99 -17.09 16.10
N HIS A 178 -3.90 -15.78 15.96
CA HIS A 178 -4.77 -14.99 15.09
C HIS A 178 -3.93 -14.06 14.22
N VAL A 179 -4.47 -13.70 13.05
CA VAL A 179 -3.78 -12.80 12.11
C VAL A 179 -3.73 -11.41 12.73
N TYR A 180 -2.52 -10.91 13.01
CA TYR A 180 -2.31 -9.59 13.60
C TYR A 180 -2.13 -8.52 12.51
N CYS A 181 -1.25 -8.79 11.54
CA CYS A 181 -0.97 -7.95 10.38
C CYS A 181 -0.56 -8.82 9.18
N VAL A 182 -0.47 -8.23 8.00
CA VAL A 182 -0.10 -8.96 6.77
C VAL A 182 1.11 -8.35 6.07
N MET A 183 1.87 -9.21 5.39
CA MET A 183 3.00 -8.87 4.51
C MET A 183 2.79 -9.48 3.13
N TYR A 184 3.62 -9.16 2.15
CA TYR A 184 3.64 -9.91 0.89
C TYR A 184 5.03 -10.26 0.40
N TYR A 185 5.08 -11.39 -0.29
CA TYR A 185 6.20 -11.85 -1.10
C TYR A 185 5.75 -11.89 -2.56
N ASP A 186 6.52 -11.23 -3.43
CA ASP A 186 6.30 -11.26 -4.87
C ASP A 186 6.98 -12.50 -5.44
N THR A 187 6.19 -13.47 -5.92
CA THR A 187 6.74 -14.77 -6.34
C THR A 187 7.41 -14.71 -7.71
N LYS A 188 7.17 -13.65 -8.50
CA LYS A 188 7.57 -13.53 -9.92
C LYS A 188 6.97 -14.59 -10.85
N ILE A 189 6.13 -15.48 -10.35
CA ILE A 189 5.43 -16.48 -11.16
C ILE A 189 4.33 -15.78 -11.95
N PRO A 190 4.23 -15.96 -13.28
CA PRO A 190 3.19 -15.33 -14.07
C PRO A 190 1.80 -15.90 -13.77
N CYS A 191 0.82 -15.04 -13.98
CA CYS A 191 -0.61 -15.31 -14.08
C CYS A 191 -1.18 -14.31 -15.12
#